data_AF-A0A966YEE6-F1
#
_entry.id   AF-A0A966YEE6-F1
#
_cell.length_a   1.000
_cell.length_b   1.000
_cell.length_c   1.000
_cell.angle_alpha   90.00
_cell.angle_beta   90.00
_cell.angle_gamma   90.00
#
_symmetry.space_group_name_H-M   'P 1'
#
loop_
_entity.id
_entity.type
_entity.pdbx_description
1 polymer ?
#
loop_
_entity_poly.entity_id
_entity_poly.type
_entity_poly.pdbx_seq_one_letter_code
_entity_poly.pdbx_strand_id
1 'polypeptide(L)'
;RAAAIRQLRFWQASLPDHSELLARAAADQSGLVRLEAAIAASWIGTPEALEAVIGIFRRPLGGHLTYAAVGALESAPLKRHWQNDPASPVPGLLKLARRSLEIREPRPRGKDLAFDRRPETVEVRISCEPERMLFTNRQFSVQPGQPVKLVFTNPDATDHNLVLVQPGGLAEVGMAANEMARDPKNATSDFIPASKQDLIIAATPMIGPTRKSLVHVLRFEAPTEPGVYPYVCTFPGHWIVMNGTMVVARDTAEAERLLEACQPKIVQTWTLEDFPEVVISRDQQALARGLHAFTKAQCSQCHVAAGHGVNLGPNLVESVKKLQGRELLAHILDPSKQIADQYRTVQFILEDGRVTSGVLAGETENAWKVRPNLLTPDVIKLIPKATVEEQIASQVSPMPSGLLNVLTRQEVADLLSFVAAGNNLPTGLMPDHGVKRTN
;
A
#
# COMPACT_ATOMS: atom_id res chain seq x y z
N ARG A 1 27.44 -13.98 13.63
CA ARG A 1 28.19 -12.70 13.57
C ARG A 1 27.26 -11.49 13.55
N ALA A 2 26.50 -11.25 12.48
CA ALA A 2 25.61 -10.08 12.38
C ALA A 2 24.60 -9.99 13.54
N ALA A 3 23.93 -11.10 13.88
CA ALA A 3 23.03 -11.16 15.03
C ALA A 3 23.69 -10.81 16.38
N ALA A 4 25.00 -11.08 16.55
CA ALA A 4 25.74 -10.71 17.76
C ALA A 4 26.04 -9.21 17.78
N ILE A 5 26.40 -8.62 16.63
CA ILE A 5 26.63 -7.17 16.49
C ILE A 5 25.34 -6.39 16.74
N ARG A 6 24.19 -6.93 16.34
CA ARG A 6 22.88 -6.35 16.66
C ARG A 6 22.67 -6.15 18.17
N GLN A 7 23.22 -7.03 19.02
CA GLN A 7 23.10 -6.91 20.47
C GLN A 7 23.94 -5.75 21.04
N LEU A 8 25.00 -5.31 20.35
CA LEU A 8 25.85 -4.20 20.82
C LEU A 8 25.05 -2.91 21.02
N ARG A 9 24.02 -2.67 20.21
CA ARG A 9 23.10 -1.54 20.39
C ARG A 9 22.49 -1.50 21.79
N PHE A 10 22.14 -2.66 22.34
CA PHE A 10 21.45 -2.78 23.62
C PHE A 10 22.42 -2.91 24.79
N TRP A 11 23.55 -3.60 24.59
CA TRP A 11 24.44 -4.02 25.68
C TRP A 11 25.74 -3.22 25.76
N GLN A 12 25.89 -2.13 25.00
CA GLN A 12 27.09 -1.29 25.00
C GLN A 12 27.57 -0.86 26.39
N ALA A 13 26.64 -0.54 27.30
CA ALA A 13 26.96 -0.11 28.66
C ALA A 13 27.60 -1.22 29.52
N SER A 14 27.31 -2.48 29.17
CA SER A 14 27.80 -3.68 29.88
C SER A 14 29.00 -4.34 29.18
N LEU A 15 29.44 -3.79 28.04
CA LEU A 15 30.52 -4.34 27.23
C LEU A 15 31.66 -3.32 27.12
N PRO A 16 32.72 -3.43 27.93
CA PRO A 16 33.83 -2.48 27.93
C PRO A 16 34.55 -2.38 26.58
N ASP A 17 34.53 -3.45 25.78
CA ASP A 17 35.16 -3.59 24.47
C ASP A 17 34.23 -3.28 23.28
N HIS A 18 33.03 -2.71 23.53
CA HIS A 18 32.01 -2.47 22.49
C HIS A 18 32.56 -1.67 21.29
N SER A 19 33.45 -0.71 21.51
CA SER A 19 34.04 0.11 20.44
C SER A 19 34.97 -0.71 19.54
N GLU A 20 35.75 -1.64 20.10
CA GLU A 20 36.60 -2.55 19.32
C GLU A 20 35.75 -3.56 18.53
N LEU A 21 34.73 -4.11 19.18
CA LEU A 21 33.79 -5.03 18.53
C LEU A 21 33.06 -4.37 17.35
N LEU A 22 32.66 -3.11 17.51
CA LEU A 22 32.02 -2.30 16.48
C LEU A 22 32.98 -2.03 15.31
N ALA A 23 34.21 -1.59 15.59
CA ALA A 23 35.22 -1.34 14.57
C ALA A 23 35.54 -2.60 13.75
N ARG A 24 35.69 -3.75 14.42
CA ARG A 24 35.89 -5.05 13.77
C ARG A 24 34.70 -5.44 12.88
N ALA A 25 33.48 -5.19 13.35
CA ALA A 25 32.26 -5.48 12.60
C ALA A 25 32.10 -4.58 11.36
N ALA A 26 32.41 -3.29 11.49
CA ALA A 26 32.42 -2.33 10.38
C ALA A 26 33.42 -2.73 9.27
N ALA A 27 34.50 -3.43 9.64
CA ALA A 27 35.51 -3.94 8.71
C ALA A 27 35.27 -5.38 8.21
N ASP A 28 34.19 -6.07 8.63
CA ASP A 28 33.89 -7.45 8.24
C ASP A 28 33.68 -7.58 6.72
N GLN A 29 33.96 -8.75 6.15
CA GLN A 29 33.75 -9.03 4.72
C GLN A 29 32.26 -9.11 4.35
N SER A 30 31.41 -9.54 5.28
CA SER A 30 29.96 -9.64 5.10
C SER A 30 29.28 -8.26 5.18
N GLY A 31 28.55 -7.89 4.12
CA GLY A 31 27.75 -6.66 4.12
C GLY A 31 26.65 -6.62 5.19
N LEU A 32 26.11 -7.78 5.57
CA LEU A 32 25.12 -7.91 6.64
C LEU A 32 25.72 -7.56 8.01
N VAL A 33 26.96 -7.99 8.27
CA VAL A 33 27.65 -7.66 9.53
C VAL A 33 27.96 -6.16 9.59
N ARG A 34 28.40 -5.57 8.48
CA ARG A 34 28.61 -4.12 8.38
C ARG A 34 27.31 -3.33 8.54
N LEU A 35 26.19 -3.86 8.06
CA LEU A 35 24.88 -3.21 8.20
C LEU A 35 24.46 -3.15 9.67
N GLU A 36 24.57 -4.27 10.39
CA GLU A 36 24.29 -4.28 11.83
C GLU A 36 25.28 -3.40 12.61
N ALA A 37 26.53 -3.26 12.15
CA ALA A 37 27.49 -2.33 12.72
C ALA A 37 27.07 -0.86 12.50
N ALA A 38 26.63 -0.49 11.30
CA ALA A 38 26.12 0.86 11.02
C ALA A 38 24.91 1.19 11.90
N ILE A 39 23.97 0.25 12.01
CA ILE A 39 22.80 0.41 12.88
C ILE A 39 23.25 0.53 14.34
N ALA A 40 24.09 -0.36 14.87
CA ALA A 40 24.55 -0.26 16.25
C ALA A 40 25.25 1.08 16.54
N ALA A 41 26.14 1.52 15.65
CA ALA A 41 26.87 2.78 15.76
C ALA A 41 25.94 4.00 15.88
N SER A 42 24.80 4.00 15.18
CA SER A 42 23.83 5.11 15.22
C SER A 42 23.20 5.32 16.59
N TRP A 43 23.21 4.29 17.44
CA TRP A 43 22.71 4.32 18.83
C TRP A 43 23.85 4.56 19.83
N ILE A 44 25.04 4.02 19.58
CA ILE A 44 26.22 4.19 20.44
C ILE A 44 26.66 5.66 20.45
N GLY A 45 26.76 6.28 19.26
CA GLY A 45 26.89 7.74 19.18
C GLY A 45 28.19 8.33 19.75
N THR A 46 29.28 7.55 19.83
CA THR A 46 30.61 8.01 20.23
C THR A 46 31.45 8.43 19.02
N PRO A 47 32.56 9.17 19.20
CA PRO A 47 33.51 9.45 18.11
C PRO A 47 34.07 8.17 17.47
N GLU A 48 34.33 7.13 18.25
CA GLU A 48 34.78 5.82 17.76
C GLU A 48 33.71 5.14 16.91
N ALA A 49 32.43 5.29 17.28
CA ALA A 49 31.33 4.81 16.48
C ALA A 49 31.19 5.57 15.15
N LEU A 50 31.44 6.87 15.13
CA LEU A 50 31.51 7.65 13.89
C LEU A 50 32.61 7.11 12.96
N GLU A 51 33.82 6.91 13.49
CA GLU A 51 34.94 6.36 12.74
C GLU A 51 34.65 4.95 12.19
N ALA A 52 33.96 4.11 12.98
CA ALA A 52 33.52 2.80 12.52
C ALA A 52 32.59 2.91 11.30
N VAL A 53 31.60 3.82 11.33
CA VAL A 53 30.69 4.03 10.19
C VAL A 53 31.41 4.62 8.98
N ILE A 54 32.32 5.58 9.17
CA ILE A 54 33.19 6.09 8.10
C ILE A 54 34.00 4.94 7.46
N GLY A 55 34.50 4.02 8.29
CA GLY A 55 35.23 2.82 7.85
C GLY A 55 34.43 1.90 6.92
N ILE A 56 33.10 1.81 7.08
CA ILE A 56 32.22 1.00 6.22
C ILE A 56 32.32 1.43 4.76
N PHE A 57 32.49 2.74 4.49
CA PHE A 57 32.59 3.29 3.14
C PHE A 57 33.87 2.91 2.40
N ARG A 58 34.86 2.33 3.10
CA ARG A 58 36.11 1.84 2.49
C ARG A 58 35.95 0.48 1.79
N ARG A 59 34.74 -0.12 1.84
CA ARG A 59 34.42 -1.40 1.21
C ARG A 59 33.18 -1.27 0.32
N PRO A 60 32.96 -2.21 -0.64
CA PRO A 60 31.74 -2.20 -1.44
C PRO A 60 30.48 -2.18 -0.57
N LEU A 61 29.57 -1.26 -0.90
CA LEU A 61 28.27 -1.14 -0.24
C LEU A 61 27.18 -1.69 -1.17
N GLY A 62 26.25 -2.46 -0.61
CA GLY A 62 24.96 -2.77 -1.25
C GLY A 62 23.91 -1.72 -0.90
N GLY A 63 22.74 -1.75 -1.54
CA GLY A 63 21.66 -0.75 -1.32
C GLY A 63 21.27 -0.58 0.15
N HIS A 64 20.90 -1.66 0.83
CA HIS A 64 20.53 -1.61 2.27
C HIS A 64 21.67 -1.18 3.18
N LEU A 65 22.91 -1.62 2.91
CA LEU A 65 24.08 -1.19 3.68
C LEU A 65 24.36 0.31 3.49
N THR A 66 24.18 0.81 2.27
CA THR A 66 24.33 2.24 1.97
C THR A 66 23.27 3.05 2.70
N TYR A 67 22.01 2.60 2.67
CA TYR A 67 20.92 3.23 3.42
C TYR A 67 21.21 3.26 4.93
N ALA A 68 21.60 2.12 5.51
CA ALA A 68 21.93 2.03 6.93
C ALA A 68 23.12 2.94 7.31
N ALA A 69 24.17 2.99 6.49
CA ALA A 69 25.34 3.84 6.75
C ALA A 69 25.02 5.34 6.62
N VAL A 70 24.22 5.74 5.63
CA VAL A 70 23.73 7.12 5.48
C VAL A 70 22.87 7.51 6.68
N GLY A 71 21.87 6.68 7.02
CA GLY A 71 20.99 6.92 8.17
C GLY A 71 21.75 6.98 9.49
N ALA A 72 22.79 6.15 9.65
CA ALA A 72 23.66 6.20 10.82
C ALA A 72 24.42 7.53 10.90
N LEU A 73 25.09 7.95 9.83
CA LEU A 73 25.81 9.23 9.81
C LEU A 73 24.90 10.43 10.10
N GLU A 74 23.64 10.39 9.63
CA GLU A 74 22.67 11.47 9.84
C GLU A 74 21.89 11.37 11.16
N SER A 75 22.09 10.30 11.94
CA SER A 75 21.44 10.15 13.24
C SER A 75 21.92 11.25 14.20
N ALA A 76 21.02 11.77 15.05
CA ALA A 76 21.39 12.82 16.01
C ALA A 76 22.63 12.46 16.86
N PRO A 77 22.81 11.20 17.35
CA PRO A 77 24.00 10.81 18.11
C PRO A 77 25.32 10.91 17.36
N LEU A 78 25.35 10.65 16.05
CA LEU A 78 26.58 10.71 15.23
C LEU A 78 26.75 12.07 14.54
N LYS A 79 25.65 12.70 14.12
CA LYS A 79 25.64 13.98 13.40
C LYS A 79 26.35 15.10 14.17
N ARG A 80 26.20 15.14 15.50
CA ARG A 80 26.86 16.12 16.37
C ARG A 80 28.40 16.12 16.28
N HIS A 81 29.00 14.99 15.90
CA HIS A 81 30.46 14.82 15.84
C HIS A 81 31.07 15.32 14.53
N TRP A 82 30.29 15.57 13.49
CA TRP A 82 30.82 15.96 12.18
C TRP A 82 30.13 17.18 11.55
N GLN A 83 28.89 17.52 11.93
CA GLN A 83 28.11 18.54 11.23
C GLN A 83 28.74 19.94 11.23
N ASN A 84 29.54 20.26 12.25
CA ASN A 84 30.20 21.55 12.43
C ASN A 84 31.73 21.45 12.20
N ASP A 85 32.22 20.31 11.72
CA ASP A 85 33.63 20.10 11.41
C ASP A 85 33.87 20.26 9.90
N PRO A 86 34.51 21.36 9.45
CA PRO A 86 34.80 21.60 8.04
C PRO A 86 35.77 20.57 7.43
N ALA A 87 36.56 19.88 8.26
CA ALA A 87 37.51 18.87 7.81
C ALA A 87 36.87 17.47 7.68
N SER A 88 35.62 17.30 8.11
CA SER A 88 34.98 16.00 8.11
C SER A 88 34.80 15.44 6.69
N PRO A 89 35.12 14.16 6.45
CA PRO A 89 34.85 13.51 5.16
C PRO A 89 33.36 13.19 4.95
N VAL A 90 32.53 13.30 6.00
CA VAL A 90 31.14 12.82 6.01
C VAL A 90 30.26 13.48 4.95
N PRO A 91 30.27 14.81 4.73
CA PRO A 91 29.47 15.43 3.66
C PRO A 91 29.79 14.87 2.27
N GLY A 92 31.07 14.59 1.99
CA GLY A 92 31.50 13.97 0.73
C GLY A 92 31.02 12.52 0.59
N LEU A 93 31.11 11.75 1.69
CA LEU A 93 30.60 10.38 1.75
C LEU A 93 29.09 10.32 1.55
N LEU A 94 28.33 11.20 2.23
CA LEU A 94 26.88 11.30 2.07
C LEU A 94 26.49 11.62 0.62
N LYS A 95 27.20 12.57 -0.02
CA LYS A 95 26.98 12.91 -1.43
C LYS A 95 27.20 11.71 -2.36
N LEU A 96 28.30 10.97 -2.17
CA LEU A 96 28.61 9.77 -2.95
C LEU A 96 27.62 8.63 -2.71
N ALA A 97 27.27 8.40 -1.45
CA ALA A 97 26.34 7.35 -1.03
C ALA A 97 24.93 7.60 -1.57
N ARG A 98 24.42 8.84 -1.46
CA ARG A 98 23.14 9.24 -2.05
C ARG A 98 23.16 9.07 -3.56
N ARG A 99 24.27 9.43 -4.22
CA ARG A 99 24.46 9.21 -5.65
C ARG A 99 24.37 7.73 -6.06
N SER A 100 24.75 6.80 -5.18
CA SER A 100 24.56 5.35 -5.41
C SER A 100 23.16 4.84 -5.09
N LEU A 101 22.39 5.56 -4.27
CA LEU A 101 20.97 5.27 -3.98
C LEU A 101 20.02 5.92 -5.01
N GLU A 102 20.50 6.91 -5.77
CA GLU A 102 19.72 7.53 -6.85
C GLU A 102 19.27 6.48 -7.87
N ILE A 103 17.96 6.30 -7.94
CA ILE A 103 17.33 5.54 -9.02
C ILE A 103 17.46 6.38 -10.30
N ARG A 104 18.28 5.91 -11.24
CA ARG A 104 18.54 6.63 -12.49
C ARG A 104 17.78 6.05 -13.66
N GLU A 105 17.11 6.95 -14.37
CA GLU A 105 16.49 6.66 -15.64
C GLU A 105 17.50 6.04 -16.63
N PRO A 106 17.17 4.92 -17.28
CA PRO A 106 18.03 4.34 -18.31
C PRO A 106 18.16 5.31 -19.49
N ARG A 107 19.37 5.42 -20.06
CA ARG A 107 19.59 6.26 -21.25
C ARG A 107 18.75 5.73 -22.42
N PRO A 108 17.85 6.54 -23.02
CA PRO A 108 17.01 6.10 -24.12
C PRO A 108 17.86 5.83 -25.37
N ARG A 109 17.44 4.87 -26.19
CA ARG A 109 18.11 4.50 -27.46
C ARG A 109 17.09 4.25 -28.56
N GLY A 110 17.49 4.47 -29.81
CA GLY A 110 16.66 4.17 -30.98
C GLY A 110 15.27 4.83 -30.91
N LYS A 111 14.22 4.00 -31.03
CA LYS A 111 12.82 4.45 -31.00
C LYS A 111 12.45 5.25 -29.75
N ASP A 112 13.03 4.91 -28.60
CA ASP A 112 12.72 5.56 -27.32
C ASP A 112 13.27 6.99 -27.30
N LEU A 113 14.48 7.19 -27.84
CA LEU A 113 15.07 8.53 -27.96
C LEU A 113 14.29 9.39 -28.96
N ALA A 114 13.79 8.79 -30.05
CA ALA A 114 12.95 9.48 -31.02
C ALA A 114 11.60 9.90 -30.41
N PHE A 115 10.99 9.03 -29.60
CA PHE A 115 9.75 9.33 -28.86
C PHE A 115 9.95 10.48 -27.84
N ASP A 116 11.04 10.42 -27.06
CA ASP A 116 11.33 11.43 -26.03
C ASP A 116 11.62 12.82 -26.61
N ARG A 117 12.01 12.91 -27.89
CA ARG A 117 12.35 14.17 -28.56
C ARG A 117 11.16 14.84 -29.26
N ARG A 118 9.99 14.22 -29.30
CA ARG A 118 8.83 14.85 -29.93
C ARG A 118 8.41 16.08 -29.10
N PRO A 119 8.17 17.25 -29.71
CA PRO A 119 7.82 18.47 -28.99
C PRO A 119 6.59 18.37 -28.08
N GLU A 120 5.64 17.52 -28.47
CA GLU A 120 4.37 17.30 -27.79
C GLU A 120 4.45 16.27 -26.65
N THR A 121 5.57 15.55 -26.51
CA THR A 121 5.76 14.51 -25.49
C THR A 121 5.76 15.13 -24.10
N VAL A 122 4.84 14.68 -23.25
CA VAL A 122 4.79 15.07 -21.84
C VAL A 122 5.53 14.05 -20.97
N GLU A 123 6.38 14.55 -20.07
CA GLU A 123 7.04 13.71 -19.07
C GLU A 123 6.22 13.68 -17.77
N VAL A 124 5.89 12.47 -17.32
CA VAL A 124 5.18 12.23 -16.05
C VAL A 124 6.07 11.38 -15.17
N ARG A 125 6.36 11.85 -13.95
CA ARG A 125 7.16 11.11 -12.97
C ARG A 125 6.26 10.60 -11.86
N ILE A 126 6.28 9.29 -11.64
CA ILE A 126 5.53 8.62 -10.57
C ILE A 126 6.52 7.75 -9.79
N SER A 127 6.48 7.83 -8.46
CA SER A 127 7.27 6.97 -7.59
C SER A 127 6.37 6.23 -6.62
N CYS A 128 6.84 5.09 -6.11
CA CYS A 128 6.26 4.49 -4.91
C CYS A 128 6.65 5.31 -3.68
N GLU A 129 5.68 5.56 -2.79
CA GLU A 129 5.94 6.08 -1.46
C GLU A 129 6.37 4.95 -0.53
N PRO A 130 7.61 4.98 0.01
CA PRO A 130 8.12 3.91 0.87
C PRO A 130 7.18 3.59 2.02
N GLU A 131 6.89 2.30 2.22
CA GLU A 131 6.06 1.76 3.30
C GLU A 131 4.60 2.26 3.35
N ARG A 132 4.14 3.03 2.36
CA ARG A 132 2.78 3.60 2.34
C ARG A 132 1.83 2.90 1.38
N MET A 133 2.33 2.06 0.46
CA MET A 133 1.54 1.45 -0.62
C MET A 133 0.75 2.51 -1.42
N LEU A 134 1.40 3.63 -1.74
CA LEU A 134 0.82 4.74 -2.51
C LEU A 134 1.76 5.15 -3.63
N PHE A 135 1.19 5.72 -4.68
CA PHE A 135 1.94 6.49 -5.68
C PHE A 135 2.11 7.93 -5.21
N THR A 136 3.27 8.55 -5.47
CA THR A 136 3.53 9.96 -5.14
C THR A 136 2.62 10.91 -5.90
N ASN A 137 2.63 10.82 -7.22
CA ASN A 137 1.69 11.52 -8.07
C ASN A 137 0.45 10.63 -8.24
N ARG A 138 -0.68 11.07 -7.70
CA ARG A 138 -1.96 10.34 -7.70
C ARG A 138 -2.92 10.83 -8.78
N GLN A 139 -2.59 11.95 -9.45
CA GLN A 139 -3.41 12.53 -10.49
C GLN A 139 -2.55 13.35 -11.46
N PHE A 140 -2.64 13.06 -12.74
CA PHE A 140 -2.05 13.91 -13.78
C PHE A 140 -3.01 14.05 -14.97
N SER A 141 -2.84 15.10 -15.76
CA SER A 141 -3.68 15.36 -16.94
C SER A 141 -2.85 15.38 -18.22
N VAL A 142 -3.43 14.91 -19.31
CA VAL A 142 -2.83 14.87 -20.65
C VAL A 142 -3.88 15.21 -21.70
N GLN A 143 -3.45 15.67 -22.87
CA GLN A 143 -4.36 15.90 -24.00
C GLN A 143 -4.70 14.59 -24.72
N PRO A 144 -5.86 14.52 -25.40
CA PRO A 144 -6.20 13.38 -26.25
C PRO A 144 -5.11 13.07 -27.27
N GLY A 145 -4.66 11.81 -27.32
CA GLY A 145 -3.60 11.37 -28.24
C GLY A 145 -2.20 11.91 -27.94
N GLN A 146 -1.99 12.59 -26.81
CA GLN A 146 -0.69 13.14 -26.45
C GLN A 146 0.32 12.03 -26.15
N PRO A 147 1.55 12.09 -26.70
CA PRO A 147 2.60 11.15 -26.33
C PRO A 147 3.02 11.35 -24.87
N VAL A 148 3.02 10.28 -24.10
CA VAL A 148 3.36 10.29 -22.67
C VAL A 148 4.61 9.46 -22.42
N LYS A 149 5.61 10.10 -21.79
CA LYS A 149 6.79 9.45 -21.22
C LYS A 149 6.59 9.37 -19.70
N LEU A 150 6.18 8.20 -19.22
CA LEU A 150 5.98 7.94 -17.80
C LEU A 150 7.22 7.28 -17.21
N VAL A 151 7.92 7.99 -16.32
CA VAL A 151 9.05 7.45 -15.55
C VAL A 151 8.52 6.95 -14.22
N PHE A 152 8.51 5.63 -14.05
CA PHE A 152 8.07 4.97 -12.83
C PHE A 152 9.28 4.48 -12.01
N THR A 153 9.39 4.91 -10.76
CA THR A 153 10.47 4.51 -9.85
C THR A 153 9.93 3.83 -8.60
N ASN A 154 10.64 2.82 -8.12
CA ASN A 154 10.28 2.11 -6.89
C ASN A 154 11.44 2.10 -5.89
N PRO A 155 11.46 3.05 -4.93
CA PRO A 155 12.37 3.03 -3.79
C PRO A 155 11.89 2.18 -2.61
N ASP A 156 10.69 1.57 -2.71
CA ASP A 156 10.07 0.82 -1.63
C ASP A 156 10.72 -0.57 -1.43
N ALA A 157 10.50 -1.16 -0.25
CA ALA A 157 10.96 -2.51 0.07
C ALA A 157 10.11 -3.60 -0.60
N THR A 158 8.95 -3.24 -1.13
CA THR A 158 8.03 -4.13 -1.84
C THR A 158 8.12 -3.86 -3.34
N ASP A 159 7.97 -4.90 -4.16
CA ASP A 159 7.89 -4.74 -5.60
C ASP A 159 6.54 -4.14 -6.00
N HIS A 160 6.55 -3.28 -7.02
CA HIS A 160 5.37 -2.60 -7.53
C HIS A 160 5.41 -2.49 -9.05
N ASN A 161 4.24 -2.43 -9.66
CA ASN A 161 4.06 -2.09 -11.06
C ASN A 161 3.06 -0.92 -11.17
N LEU A 162 2.87 -0.44 -12.39
CA LEU A 162 1.84 0.53 -12.72
C LEU A 162 1.14 0.06 -13.98
N VAL A 163 -0.16 -0.21 -13.86
CA VAL A 163 -1.03 -0.66 -14.95
C VAL A 163 -2.08 0.41 -15.18
N LEU A 164 -2.04 1.04 -16.36
CA LEU A 164 -3.05 1.99 -16.82
C LEU A 164 -4.20 1.23 -17.47
N VAL A 165 -5.42 1.51 -17.02
CA VAL A 165 -6.62 0.76 -17.41
C VAL A 165 -7.71 1.67 -17.98
N GLN A 166 -8.65 1.06 -18.71
CA GLN A 166 -9.85 1.73 -19.23
C GLN A 166 -10.72 2.26 -18.09
N PRO A 167 -11.56 3.30 -18.34
CA PRO A 167 -12.54 3.78 -17.37
C PRO A 167 -13.44 2.62 -16.90
N GLY A 168 -13.62 2.49 -15.59
CA GLY A 168 -14.36 1.37 -14.98
C GLY A 168 -13.57 0.06 -14.82
N GLY A 169 -12.40 -0.07 -15.44
CA GLY A 169 -11.60 -1.31 -15.41
C GLY A 169 -10.80 -1.57 -14.13
N LEU A 170 -10.69 -0.60 -13.22
CA LEU A 170 -9.83 -0.68 -12.03
C LEU A 170 -10.11 -1.92 -11.17
N ALA A 171 -11.38 -2.12 -10.79
CA ALA A 171 -11.75 -3.22 -9.90
C ALA A 171 -11.59 -4.58 -10.59
N GLU A 172 -11.98 -4.68 -11.87
CA GLU A 172 -11.88 -5.93 -12.63
C GLU A 172 -10.43 -6.39 -12.82
N VAL A 173 -9.54 -5.46 -13.18
CA VAL A 173 -8.11 -5.74 -13.36
C VAL A 173 -7.47 -6.05 -12.00
N GLY A 174 -7.79 -5.27 -10.96
CA GLY A 174 -7.27 -5.49 -9.61
C GLY A 174 -7.66 -6.85 -9.02
N MET A 175 -8.94 -7.23 -9.11
CA MET A 175 -9.41 -8.55 -8.68
C MET A 175 -8.74 -9.67 -9.49
N ALA A 176 -8.70 -9.56 -10.82
CA ALA A 176 -8.06 -10.58 -11.65
C ALA A 176 -6.57 -10.78 -11.29
N ALA A 177 -5.86 -9.71 -10.94
CA ALA A 177 -4.48 -9.78 -10.49
C ALA A 177 -4.33 -10.44 -9.11
N ASN A 178 -5.27 -10.19 -8.18
CA ASN A 178 -5.31 -10.92 -6.91
C ASN A 178 -5.52 -12.43 -7.12
N GLU A 179 -6.41 -12.81 -8.03
CA GLU A 179 -6.66 -14.21 -8.36
C GLU A 179 -5.40 -14.92 -8.87
N MET A 180 -4.53 -14.22 -9.61
CA MET A 180 -3.24 -14.78 -10.08
C MET A 180 -2.35 -15.24 -8.92
N ALA A 181 -2.45 -14.60 -7.74
CA ALA A 181 -1.64 -14.93 -6.56
C ALA A 181 -1.93 -16.32 -5.98
N ARG A 182 -3.07 -16.94 -6.35
CA ARG A 182 -3.41 -18.30 -5.92
C ARG A 182 -2.53 -19.38 -6.54
N ASP A 183 -1.96 -19.12 -7.72
CA ASP A 183 -1.00 -20.05 -8.35
C ASP A 183 0.43 -19.65 -7.97
N PRO A 184 1.18 -20.52 -7.25
CA PRO A 184 2.58 -20.26 -6.87
C PRO A 184 3.49 -19.94 -8.06
N LYS A 185 3.14 -20.37 -9.28
CA LYS A 185 3.91 -20.06 -10.50
C LYS A 185 3.93 -18.56 -10.81
N ASN A 186 2.94 -17.81 -10.35
CA ASN A 186 2.83 -16.37 -10.61
C ASN A 186 3.65 -15.52 -9.62
N ALA A 187 4.32 -16.12 -8.62
CA ALA A 187 5.08 -15.38 -7.61
C ALA A 187 6.18 -14.45 -8.20
N THR A 188 6.73 -14.82 -9.36
CA THR A 188 7.75 -14.03 -10.07
C THR A 188 7.21 -13.29 -11.29
N SER A 189 5.90 -13.35 -11.52
CA SER A 189 5.24 -12.65 -12.62
C SER A 189 5.14 -11.13 -12.37
N ASP A 190 4.67 -10.42 -13.38
CA ASP A 190 4.34 -9.00 -13.29
C ASP A 190 2.91 -8.75 -12.77
N PHE A 191 2.13 -9.80 -12.48
CA PHE A 191 0.73 -9.71 -12.04
C PHE A 191 -0.16 -8.88 -12.97
N ILE A 192 0.10 -8.94 -14.27
CA ILE A 192 -0.73 -8.33 -15.31
C ILE A 192 -1.69 -9.42 -15.84
N PRO A 193 -3.00 -9.32 -15.58
CA PRO A 193 -3.95 -10.38 -15.92
C PRO A 193 -4.24 -10.42 -17.42
N ALA A 194 -3.77 -11.48 -18.10
CA ALA A 194 -4.00 -11.69 -19.53
C ALA A 194 -5.50 -11.78 -19.89
N SER A 195 -6.34 -12.23 -18.95
CA SER A 195 -7.81 -12.30 -19.11
C SER A 195 -8.50 -10.94 -19.17
N LYS A 196 -7.79 -9.84 -18.87
CA LYS A 196 -8.30 -8.46 -18.86
C LYS A 196 -7.49 -7.54 -19.78
N GLN A 197 -6.85 -8.09 -20.80
CA GLN A 197 -5.97 -7.34 -21.70
C GLN A 197 -6.71 -6.24 -22.47
N ASP A 198 -8.00 -6.42 -22.73
CA ASP A 198 -8.93 -5.46 -23.32
C ASP A 198 -9.15 -4.21 -22.45
N LEU A 199 -9.01 -4.36 -21.12
CA LEU A 199 -9.11 -3.26 -20.17
C LEU A 199 -7.77 -2.57 -19.90
N ILE A 200 -6.64 -3.09 -20.39
CA ILE A 200 -5.31 -2.57 -20.10
C ILE A 200 -4.78 -1.75 -21.28
N ILE A 201 -4.52 -0.47 -21.04
CA ILE A 201 -4.02 0.48 -22.04
C ILE A 201 -2.49 0.37 -22.15
N ALA A 202 -1.82 0.38 -21.01
CA ALA A 202 -0.38 0.31 -20.91
C ALA A 202 0.01 -0.23 -19.54
N ALA A 203 1.16 -0.90 -19.44
CA ALA A 203 1.62 -1.45 -18.18
C ALA A 203 3.14 -1.42 -18.09
N THR A 204 3.67 -1.19 -16.89
CA THR A 204 5.08 -1.45 -16.58
C THR A 204 5.26 -2.91 -16.17
N PRO A 205 6.45 -3.50 -16.38
CA PRO A 205 6.82 -4.69 -15.63
C PRO A 205 6.87 -4.36 -14.14
N MET A 206 6.94 -5.40 -13.31
CA MET A 206 7.20 -5.27 -11.89
C MET A 206 8.63 -4.77 -11.67
N ILE A 207 8.77 -3.68 -10.90
CA ILE A 207 10.05 -3.09 -10.50
C ILE A 207 10.16 -3.08 -8.99
N GLY A 208 11.38 -3.14 -8.45
CA GLY A 208 11.59 -3.22 -7.01
C GLY A 208 12.78 -4.09 -6.62
N PRO A 209 13.02 -4.28 -5.31
CA PRO A 209 14.22 -4.90 -4.79
C PRO A 209 14.38 -6.38 -5.18
N THR A 210 13.31 -7.08 -5.56
CA THR A 210 13.42 -8.48 -6.05
C THR A 210 13.48 -8.57 -7.58
N ARG A 211 13.44 -7.44 -8.27
CA ARG A 211 13.35 -7.35 -9.73
C ARG A 211 14.65 -6.80 -10.34
N LYS A 212 14.71 -6.81 -11.68
CA LYS A 212 15.91 -6.41 -12.44
C LYS A 212 16.22 -4.91 -12.40
N SER A 213 15.24 -4.09 -12.03
CA SER A 213 15.34 -2.63 -12.04
C SER A 213 14.45 -2.03 -10.95
N LEU A 214 14.86 -0.87 -10.45
CA LEU A 214 14.06 0.01 -9.59
C LEU A 214 13.37 1.13 -10.38
N VAL A 215 13.51 1.12 -11.71
CA VAL A 215 12.91 2.11 -12.61
C VAL A 215 12.47 1.48 -13.93
N HIS A 216 11.35 1.97 -14.44
CA HIS A 216 10.90 1.70 -15.79
C HIS A 216 10.44 3.00 -16.46
N VAL A 217 10.68 3.12 -17.77
CA VAL A 217 10.18 4.25 -18.57
C VAL A 217 9.17 3.71 -19.56
N LEU A 218 7.89 3.95 -19.27
CA LEU A 218 6.77 3.58 -20.11
C LEU A 218 6.50 4.71 -21.11
N ARG A 219 6.37 4.38 -22.38
CA ARG A 219 6.07 5.31 -23.47
C ARG A 219 4.81 4.85 -24.17
N PHE A 220 3.79 5.70 -24.20
CA PHE A 220 2.50 5.37 -24.80
C PHE A 220 1.83 6.63 -25.32
N GLU A 221 0.90 6.46 -26.27
CA GLU A 221 0.00 7.54 -26.69
C GLU A 221 -1.19 7.56 -25.75
N ALA A 222 -1.53 8.74 -25.21
CA ALA A 222 -2.75 8.88 -24.41
C ALA A 222 -3.99 8.49 -25.25
N PRO A 223 -5.03 7.92 -24.64
CA PRO A 223 -6.31 7.69 -25.31
C PRO A 223 -6.81 8.96 -26.01
N THR A 224 -7.51 8.78 -27.14
CA THR A 224 -8.10 9.91 -27.89
C THR A 224 -9.45 10.35 -27.35
N GLU A 225 -10.09 9.50 -26.54
CA GLU A 225 -11.36 9.83 -25.89
C GLU A 225 -11.08 10.57 -24.57
N PRO A 226 -11.68 11.75 -24.35
CA PRO A 226 -11.62 12.40 -23.06
C PRO A 226 -12.26 11.53 -21.97
N GLY A 227 -11.61 11.43 -20.82
CA GLY A 227 -12.06 10.55 -19.76
C GLY A 227 -11.10 10.46 -18.58
N VAL A 228 -11.54 9.80 -17.53
CA VAL A 228 -10.73 9.49 -16.35
C VAL A 228 -10.26 8.04 -16.44
N TYR A 229 -8.96 7.86 -16.63
CA TYR A 229 -8.30 6.58 -16.83
C TYR A 229 -7.51 6.22 -15.58
N PRO A 230 -7.96 5.21 -14.80
CA PRO A 230 -7.23 4.82 -13.61
C PRO A 230 -5.89 4.17 -13.96
N TYR A 231 -4.89 4.38 -13.11
CA TYR A 231 -3.71 3.52 -13.06
C TYR A 231 -3.57 2.92 -11.68
N VAL A 232 -3.07 1.69 -11.63
CA VAL A 232 -3.16 0.86 -10.44
C VAL A 232 -1.94 -0.05 -10.31
N CYS A 233 -1.49 -0.29 -9.07
CA CYS A 233 -0.54 -1.36 -8.78
C CYS A 233 -1.30 -2.68 -8.67
N THR A 234 -0.98 -3.65 -9.52
CA THR A 234 -1.61 -4.97 -9.54
C THR A 234 -0.83 -6.04 -8.78
N PHE A 235 0.20 -5.64 -8.03
CA PHE A 235 0.76 -6.53 -7.02
C PHE A 235 -0.37 -6.97 -6.06
N PRO A 236 -0.47 -8.27 -5.70
CA PRO A 236 -1.62 -8.78 -4.97
C PRO A 236 -1.96 -7.97 -3.71
N GLY A 237 -3.19 -7.48 -3.65
CA GLY A 237 -3.74 -6.66 -2.57
C GLY A 237 -3.50 -5.15 -2.70
N HIS A 238 -2.55 -4.69 -3.53
CA HIS A 238 -2.20 -3.27 -3.58
C HIS A 238 -3.26 -2.42 -4.29
N TRP A 239 -3.94 -2.97 -5.30
CA TRP A 239 -4.83 -2.22 -6.19
C TRP A 239 -5.96 -1.44 -5.49
N ILE A 240 -6.37 -1.88 -4.31
CA ILE A 240 -7.43 -1.26 -3.50
C ILE A 240 -7.02 0.16 -3.07
N VAL A 241 -5.77 0.33 -2.66
CA VAL A 241 -5.25 1.58 -2.07
C VAL A 241 -4.22 2.27 -2.97
N MET A 242 -3.46 1.49 -3.72
CA MET A 242 -2.36 1.94 -4.56
C MET A 242 -2.82 2.18 -5.99
N ASN A 243 -3.64 3.22 -6.15
CA ASN A 243 -4.13 3.68 -7.44
C ASN A 243 -4.08 5.21 -7.55
N GLY A 244 -4.17 5.68 -8.79
CA GLY A 244 -4.29 7.08 -9.15
C GLY A 244 -5.03 7.23 -10.47
N THR A 245 -5.12 8.45 -10.98
CA THR A 245 -5.90 8.74 -12.20
C THR A 245 -5.13 9.60 -13.20
N MET A 246 -5.16 9.17 -14.45
CA MET A 246 -4.79 9.98 -15.60
C MET A 246 -6.08 10.59 -16.16
N VAL A 247 -6.11 11.90 -16.32
CA VAL A 247 -7.24 12.61 -16.93
C VAL A 247 -6.87 12.98 -18.35
N VAL A 248 -7.61 12.46 -19.33
CA VAL A 248 -7.49 12.85 -20.73
C VAL A 248 -8.49 13.96 -20.98
N ALA A 249 -8.02 15.17 -21.26
CA ALA A 249 -8.86 16.35 -21.42
C ALA A 249 -8.22 17.36 -22.38
N ARG A 250 -9.04 18.09 -23.12
CA ARG A 250 -8.59 19.13 -24.07
C ARG A 250 -8.09 20.38 -23.36
N ASP A 251 -8.67 20.69 -22.20
CA ASP A 251 -8.34 21.83 -21.37
C ASP A 251 -8.60 21.53 -19.89
N THR A 252 -8.15 22.44 -19.01
CA THR A 252 -8.30 22.32 -17.56
C THR A 252 -9.77 22.25 -17.12
N ALA A 253 -10.67 22.95 -17.81
CA ALA A 253 -12.09 22.96 -17.44
C ALA A 253 -12.77 21.63 -17.78
N GLU A 254 -12.42 20.97 -18.89
CA GLU A 254 -12.85 19.61 -19.20
C GLU A 254 -12.28 18.61 -18.19
N ALA A 255 -11.01 18.76 -17.79
CA ALA A 255 -10.41 17.92 -16.76
C ALA A 255 -11.15 18.02 -15.41
N GLU A 256 -11.46 19.24 -14.96
CA GLU A 256 -12.22 19.49 -13.73
C GLU A 256 -13.62 18.86 -13.79
N ARG A 257 -14.35 19.05 -14.90
CA ARG A 257 -15.68 18.45 -15.09
C ARG A 257 -15.64 16.92 -15.09
N LEU A 258 -14.64 16.32 -15.74
CA LEU A 258 -14.47 14.87 -15.77
C LEU A 258 -14.19 14.31 -14.38
N LEU A 259 -13.33 14.97 -13.61
CA LEU A 259 -13.03 14.59 -12.24
C LEU A 259 -14.25 14.73 -11.33
N GLU A 260 -14.99 15.84 -11.44
CA GLU A 260 -16.22 16.08 -10.68
C GLU A 260 -17.28 15.02 -11.00
N ALA A 261 -17.43 14.64 -12.28
CA ALA A 261 -18.35 13.59 -12.70
C ALA A 261 -18.00 12.20 -12.14
N CYS A 262 -16.71 11.94 -11.86
CA CYS A 262 -16.26 10.71 -11.22
C CYS A 262 -16.36 10.72 -9.69
N GLN A 263 -16.54 11.89 -9.07
CA GLN A 263 -16.76 11.94 -7.62
C GLN A 263 -18.16 11.41 -7.31
N PRO A 264 -18.29 10.51 -6.33
CA PRO A 264 -19.61 10.04 -5.95
C PRO A 264 -20.38 11.21 -5.35
N LYS A 265 -21.44 11.63 -6.05
CA LYS A 265 -22.29 12.73 -5.61
C LYS A 265 -22.92 12.37 -4.27
N ILE A 266 -22.64 13.19 -3.25
CA ILE A 266 -23.31 13.09 -1.96
C ILE A 266 -24.78 13.44 -2.18
N VAL A 267 -25.64 12.46 -1.92
CA VAL A 267 -27.10 12.59 -1.92
C VAL A 267 -27.55 13.27 -0.63
N GLN A 268 -27.15 12.72 0.52
CA GLN A 268 -27.48 13.22 1.84
C GLN A 268 -26.50 12.66 2.86
N THR A 269 -26.18 13.42 3.92
CA THR A 269 -25.52 12.87 5.11
C THR A 269 -26.59 12.19 5.96
N TRP A 270 -26.64 10.86 5.93
CA TRP A 270 -27.67 10.09 6.60
C TRP A 270 -27.41 9.97 8.10
N THR A 271 -28.50 9.97 8.87
CA THR A 271 -28.50 9.69 10.30
C THR A 271 -29.44 8.53 10.59
N LEU A 272 -29.35 7.96 11.80
CA LEU A 272 -30.24 6.88 12.20
C LEU A 272 -31.70 7.36 12.32
N GLU A 273 -31.95 8.66 12.51
CA GLU A 273 -33.30 9.25 12.61
C GLU A 273 -34.04 9.27 11.26
N ASP A 274 -33.30 9.34 10.14
CA ASP A 274 -33.85 9.29 8.78
C ASP A 274 -34.50 7.92 8.44
N PHE A 275 -34.19 6.89 9.25
CA PHE A 275 -34.66 5.52 9.12
C PHE A 275 -35.37 5.06 10.40
N PRO A 276 -36.58 5.60 10.70
CA PRO A 276 -37.36 5.20 11.87
C PRO A 276 -37.72 3.71 11.82
N GLU A 277 -37.97 3.19 10.62
CA GLU A 277 -38.15 1.77 10.34
C GLU A 277 -37.25 1.35 9.17
N VAL A 278 -36.70 0.14 9.26
CA VAL A 278 -35.92 -0.48 8.18
C VAL A 278 -36.72 -1.66 7.66
N VAL A 279 -37.36 -1.48 6.50
CA VAL A 279 -38.12 -2.53 5.83
C VAL A 279 -37.16 -3.41 5.04
N ILE A 280 -37.07 -4.69 5.42
CA ILE A 280 -36.28 -5.69 4.70
C ILE A 280 -37.17 -6.36 3.66
N SER A 281 -36.86 -6.16 2.39
CA SER A 281 -37.56 -6.79 1.28
C SER A 281 -36.85 -8.07 0.84
N ARG A 282 -37.63 -9.08 0.45
CA ARG A 282 -37.13 -10.29 -0.26
C ARG A 282 -37.48 -10.27 -1.75
N ASP A 283 -38.04 -9.17 -2.23
CA ASP A 283 -38.33 -8.99 -3.65
C ASP A 283 -37.04 -8.99 -4.47
N GLN A 284 -37.06 -9.70 -5.60
CA GLN A 284 -35.88 -9.87 -6.45
C GLN A 284 -35.36 -8.55 -7.03
N GLN A 285 -36.24 -7.59 -7.34
CA GLN A 285 -35.81 -6.29 -7.86
C GLN A 285 -35.19 -5.43 -6.76
N ALA A 286 -35.73 -5.48 -5.54
CA ALA A 286 -35.12 -4.84 -4.37
C ALA A 286 -33.73 -5.40 -4.08
N LEU A 287 -33.55 -6.73 -4.15
CA LEU A 287 -32.25 -7.37 -3.96
C LEU A 287 -31.23 -6.99 -5.06
N ALA A 288 -31.69 -6.89 -6.31
CA ALA A 288 -30.83 -6.45 -7.42
C ALA A 288 -30.36 -4.99 -7.25
N ARG A 289 -31.28 -4.08 -6.88
CA ARG A 289 -30.92 -2.69 -6.55
C ARG A 289 -30.00 -2.62 -5.33
N GLY A 290 -30.19 -3.51 -4.35
CA GLY A 290 -29.34 -3.63 -3.18
C GLY A 290 -27.91 -4.06 -3.52
N LEU A 291 -27.72 -4.99 -4.45
CA LEU A 291 -26.40 -5.36 -4.97
C LEU A 291 -25.73 -4.17 -5.68
N HIS A 292 -26.48 -3.40 -6.47
CA HIS A 292 -25.94 -2.18 -7.08
C HIS A 292 -25.54 -1.15 -6.02
N ALA A 293 -26.35 -0.96 -4.99
CA ALA A 293 -26.06 -0.07 -3.87
C ALA A 293 -24.82 -0.53 -3.08
N PHE A 294 -24.62 -1.84 -2.92
CA PHE A 294 -23.45 -2.45 -2.27
C PHE A 294 -22.15 -2.11 -3.00
N THR A 295 -22.17 -2.15 -4.34
CA THR A 295 -21.02 -1.76 -5.17
C THR A 295 -20.85 -0.23 -5.21
N LYS A 296 -21.95 0.53 -5.33
CA LYS A 296 -21.94 2.00 -5.39
C LYS A 296 -21.38 2.63 -4.10
N ALA A 297 -21.73 2.07 -2.94
CA ALA A 297 -21.18 2.44 -1.64
C ALA A 297 -19.82 1.79 -1.34
N GLN A 298 -19.21 1.10 -2.33
CA GLN A 298 -17.86 0.50 -2.24
C GLN A 298 -17.71 -0.57 -1.16
N CYS A 299 -18.80 -1.14 -0.64
CA CYS A 299 -18.76 -2.15 0.40
C CYS A 299 -18.02 -3.42 -0.05
N SER A 300 -18.10 -3.76 -1.35
CA SER A 300 -17.43 -4.91 -1.96
C SER A 300 -15.91 -4.85 -1.95
N GLN A 301 -15.31 -3.66 -1.75
CA GLN A 301 -13.86 -3.49 -1.64
C GLN A 301 -13.28 -4.09 -0.35
N CYS A 302 -14.13 -4.30 0.66
CA CYS A 302 -13.69 -4.81 1.96
C CYS A 302 -14.50 -6.01 2.45
N HIS A 303 -15.76 -6.14 2.07
CA HIS A 303 -16.65 -7.14 2.62
C HIS A 303 -17.08 -8.18 1.59
N VAL A 304 -17.21 -9.42 2.05
CA VAL A 304 -17.90 -10.48 1.32
C VAL A 304 -19.38 -10.46 1.68
N ALA A 305 -20.25 -10.42 0.67
CA ALA A 305 -21.69 -10.60 0.79
C ALA A 305 -22.19 -11.56 -0.29
N ALA A 306 -22.71 -12.72 0.12
CA ALA A 306 -23.27 -13.73 -0.79
C ALA A 306 -22.34 -14.15 -1.94
N GLY A 307 -21.03 -14.22 -1.66
CA GLY A 307 -19.98 -14.55 -2.64
C GLY A 307 -19.44 -13.37 -3.45
N HIS A 308 -20.00 -12.16 -3.29
CA HIS A 308 -19.49 -10.92 -3.89
C HIS A 308 -18.52 -10.20 -2.95
N GLY A 309 -17.44 -9.63 -3.49
CA GLY A 309 -16.47 -8.80 -2.75
C GLY A 309 -15.24 -9.56 -2.24
N VAL A 310 -14.48 -8.94 -1.33
CA VAL A 310 -13.22 -9.48 -0.80
C VAL A 310 -13.25 -9.65 0.72
N ASN A 311 -12.43 -10.55 1.26
CA ASN A 311 -12.42 -10.90 2.68
C ASN A 311 -11.42 -10.06 3.49
N LEU A 312 -11.62 -8.74 3.54
CA LEU A 312 -10.79 -7.81 4.33
C LEU A 312 -11.44 -7.47 5.68
N GLY A 313 -12.75 -7.25 5.65
CA GLY A 313 -13.62 -7.05 6.80
C GLY A 313 -14.48 -8.29 7.10
N PRO A 314 -15.39 -8.20 8.07
CA PRO A 314 -16.33 -9.26 8.38
C PRO A 314 -17.08 -9.79 7.16
N ASN A 315 -17.25 -11.11 7.08
CA ASN A 315 -18.18 -11.71 6.13
C ASN A 315 -19.61 -11.31 6.53
N LEU A 316 -20.27 -10.53 5.69
CA LEU A 316 -21.56 -9.94 6.01
C LEU A 316 -22.66 -10.99 6.13
N VAL A 317 -22.54 -12.13 5.45
CA VAL A 317 -23.48 -13.27 5.59
C VAL A 317 -23.47 -13.79 7.03
N GLU A 318 -22.32 -13.78 7.69
CA GLU A 318 -22.19 -14.19 9.09
C GLU A 318 -22.61 -13.05 10.04
N SER A 319 -22.28 -11.81 9.70
CA SER A 319 -22.68 -10.63 10.50
C SER A 319 -24.20 -10.49 10.60
N VAL A 320 -24.95 -10.72 9.51
CA VAL A 320 -26.41 -10.58 9.50
C VAL A 320 -27.17 -11.67 10.26
N LYS A 321 -26.49 -12.73 10.71
CA LYS A 321 -27.09 -13.68 11.67
C LYS A 321 -27.25 -13.05 13.05
N LYS A 322 -26.45 -12.04 13.39
CA LYS A 322 -26.43 -11.38 14.71
C LYS A 322 -26.96 -9.95 14.66
N LEU A 323 -26.68 -9.21 13.58
CA LEU A 323 -27.03 -7.79 13.42
C LEU A 323 -28.03 -7.64 12.27
N GLN A 324 -29.25 -7.19 12.57
CA GLN A 324 -30.30 -7.02 11.56
C GLN A 324 -30.98 -5.66 11.63
N GLY A 325 -31.60 -5.27 10.52
CA GLY A 325 -32.42 -4.07 10.42
C GLY A 325 -31.68 -2.80 10.87
N ARG A 326 -32.28 -2.10 11.84
CA ARG A 326 -31.81 -0.80 12.32
C ARG A 326 -30.49 -0.87 13.08
N GLU A 327 -30.17 -2.01 13.69
CA GLU A 327 -28.89 -2.21 14.38
C GLU A 327 -27.75 -2.31 13.37
N LEU A 328 -27.92 -3.12 12.31
CA LEU A 328 -26.98 -3.20 11.20
C LEU A 328 -26.74 -1.81 10.56
N LEU A 329 -27.81 -1.06 10.32
CA LEU A 329 -27.71 0.31 9.79
C LEU A 329 -26.90 1.22 10.72
N ALA A 330 -27.08 1.12 12.04
CA ALA A 330 -26.33 1.91 13.00
C ALA A 330 -24.82 1.64 12.92
N HIS A 331 -24.40 0.39 12.71
CA HIS A 331 -22.99 0.04 12.51
C HIS A 331 -22.43 0.53 11.17
N ILE A 332 -23.25 0.64 10.13
CA ILE A 332 -22.81 1.16 8.84
C ILE A 332 -22.67 2.70 8.89
N LEU A 333 -23.60 3.38 9.57
CA LEU A 333 -23.56 4.84 9.74
C LEU A 333 -22.45 5.29 10.69
N ASP A 334 -22.20 4.52 11.74
CA ASP A 334 -21.13 4.75 12.71
C ASP A 334 -20.27 3.48 12.87
N PRO A 335 -19.32 3.23 11.95
CA PRO A 335 -18.46 2.05 11.99
C PRO A 335 -17.51 2.00 13.19
N SER A 336 -17.27 3.14 13.84
CA SER A 336 -16.36 3.24 14.99
C SER A 336 -17.08 2.97 16.31
N LYS A 337 -18.41 2.96 16.33
CA LYS A 337 -19.24 2.67 17.51
C LYS A 337 -18.85 1.37 18.21
N GLN A 338 -18.58 0.33 17.43
CA GLN A 338 -18.12 -0.96 17.94
C GLN A 338 -17.23 -1.64 16.92
N ILE A 339 -15.96 -1.82 17.30
CA ILE A 339 -14.95 -2.48 16.48
C ILE A 339 -14.60 -3.79 17.15
N ALA A 340 -14.80 -4.91 16.44
CA ALA A 340 -14.39 -6.23 16.94
C ALA A 340 -12.85 -6.31 16.96
N ASP A 341 -12.29 -6.92 18.00
CA ASP A 341 -10.84 -6.91 18.25
C ASP A 341 -10.02 -7.50 17.09
N GLN A 342 -10.57 -8.51 16.41
CA GLN A 342 -9.95 -9.13 15.22
C GLN A 342 -9.85 -8.21 13.98
N TYR A 343 -10.43 -7.00 14.04
CA TYR A 343 -10.30 -5.96 13.02
C TYR A 343 -9.79 -4.63 13.61
N ARG A 344 -9.58 -4.55 14.93
CA ARG A 344 -9.14 -3.34 15.60
C ARG A 344 -7.65 -3.14 15.39
N THR A 345 -7.28 -2.05 14.74
CA THR A 345 -5.88 -1.65 14.62
C THR A 345 -5.37 -1.17 15.98
N VAL A 346 -4.19 -1.64 16.35
CA VAL A 346 -3.44 -1.24 17.53
C VAL A 346 -2.16 -0.56 17.07
N GLN A 347 -1.84 0.58 17.66
CA GLN A 347 -0.56 1.24 17.52
C GLN A 347 0.32 0.86 18.71
N PHE A 348 1.57 0.51 18.43
CA PHE A 348 2.59 0.22 19.41
C PHE A 348 3.67 1.30 19.28
N ILE A 349 3.80 2.10 20.32
CA ILE A 349 4.89 3.05 20.49
C ILE A 349 6.02 2.26 21.13
N LEU A 350 7.16 2.19 20.45
CA LEU A 350 8.32 1.47 20.93
C LEU A 350 9.23 2.43 21.71
N GLU A 351 9.99 1.91 22.68
CA GLU A 351 10.96 2.67 23.47
C GLU A 351 12.00 3.42 22.62
N ASP A 352 12.14 2.99 21.37
CA ASP A 352 13.06 3.55 20.40
C ASP A 352 12.47 4.67 19.53
N GLY A 353 11.26 5.13 19.88
CA GLY A 353 10.53 6.22 19.25
C GLY A 353 9.79 5.84 17.97
N ARG A 354 9.92 4.60 17.49
CA ARG A 354 9.18 4.12 16.32
C ARG A 354 7.77 3.74 16.69
N VAL A 355 6.83 4.05 15.80
CA VAL A 355 5.44 3.59 15.89
C VAL A 355 5.25 2.47 14.87
N THR A 356 4.74 1.33 15.32
CA THR A 356 4.31 0.25 14.43
C THR A 356 2.83 -0.02 14.67
N SER A 357 2.07 -0.30 13.62
CA SER A 357 0.63 -0.53 13.71
C SER A 357 0.23 -1.84 13.04
N GLY A 358 -0.92 -2.36 13.46
CA GLY A 358 -1.54 -3.53 12.83
C GLY A 358 -2.64 -4.12 13.70
N VAL A 359 -3.25 -5.19 13.24
CA VAL A 359 -4.34 -5.88 13.97
C VAL A 359 -3.77 -7.00 14.82
N LEU A 360 -4.25 -7.14 16.06
CA LEU A 360 -3.75 -8.16 16.95
C LEU A 360 -4.23 -9.55 16.51
N ALA A 361 -3.28 -10.43 16.19
CA ALA A 361 -3.53 -11.84 15.85
C ALA A 361 -3.39 -12.77 17.06
N GLY A 362 -2.95 -12.23 18.20
CA GLY A 362 -2.77 -12.93 19.47
C GLY A 362 -1.51 -12.46 20.19
N GLU A 363 -1.14 -13.19 21.22
CA GLU A 363 0.08 -12.93 21.99
C GLU A 363 0.79 -14.22 22.35
N THR A 364 2.06 -14.08 22.70
CA THR A 364 2.87 -15.08 23.40
C THR A 364 3.31 -14.48 24.74
N GLU A 365 4.00 -15.26 25.55
CA GLU A 365 4.59 -14.78 26.81
C GLU A 365 5.45 -13.51 26.60
N ASN A 366 6.25 -13.45 25.52
CA ASN A 366 7.25 -12.40 25.32
C ASN A 366 6.98 -11.43 24.14
N ALA A 367 5.97 -11.70 23.30
CA ALA A 367 5.71 -10.89 22.10
C ALA A 367 4.23 -10.83 21.71
N TRP A 368 3.81 -9.69 21.15
CA TRP A 368 2.56 -9.52 20.44
C TRP A 368 2.65 -10.07 19.02
N LYS A 369 1.64 -10.83 18.59
CA LYS A 369 1.47 -11.25 17.20
C LYS A 369 0.60 -10.22 16.50
N VAL A 370 1.16 -9.49 15.57
CA VAL A 370 0.48 -8.38 14.88
C VAL A 370 0.43 -8.66 13.39
N ARG A 371 -0.75 -8.52 12.79
CA ARG A 371 -0.96 -8.49 11.35
C ARG A 371 -0.77 -7.04 10.87
N PRO A 372 0.36 -6.70 10.24
CA PRO A 372 0.56 -5.35 9.71
C PRO A 372 -0.37 -5.07 8.52
N ASN A 373 -0.81 -6.10 7.81
CA ASN A 373 -1.71 -6.00 6.66
C ASN A 373 -2.76 -7.12 6.72
N LEU A 374 -4.05 -6.76 6.72
CA LEU A 374 -5.17 -7.71 6.75
C LEU A 374 -5.34 -8.48 5.43
N LEU A 375 -4.74 -8.02 4.32
CA LEU A 375 -4.72 -8.72 3.03
C LEU A 375 -3.74 -9.89 2.99
N THR A 376 -2.80 -9.92 3.93
CA THR A 376 -1.84 -11.03 4.12
C THR A 376 -2.03 -11.62 5.52
N PRO A 377 -3.17 -12.27 5.80
CA PRO A 377 -3.54 -12.70 7.15
C PRO A 377 -2.55 -13.71 7.77
N ASP A 378 -1.73 -14.37 6.95
CA ASP A 378 -0.70 -15.32 7.39
C ASP A 378 0.63 -14.65 7.73
N VAL A 379 0.83 -13.39 7.33
CA VAL A 379 2.05 -12.63 7.64
C VAL A 379 1.90 -12.00 9.02
N ILE A 380 2.50 -12.66 10.02
CA ILE A 380 2.51 -12.20 11.40
C ILE A 380 3.85 -11.54 11.73
N LYS A 381 3.81 -10.27 12.14
CA LYS A 381 4.93 -9.55 12.74
C LYS A 381 4.91 -9.78 14.25
N LEU A 382 6.03 -10.25 14.80
CA LEU A 382 6.21 -10.35 16.24
C LEU A 382 6.80 -9.05 16.78
N ILE A 383 6.11 -8.43 17.75
CA ILE A 383 6.58 -7.24 18.46
C ILE A 383 6.92 -7.66 19.90
N PRO A 384 8.20 -7.67 20.31
CA PRO A 384 8.58 -8.01 21.67
C PRO A 384 7.90 -7.07 22.68
N LYS A 385 7.24 -7.61 23.70
CA LYS A 385 6.54 -6.81 24.73
C LYS A 385 7.49 -5.86 25.45
N ALA A 386 8.72 -6.31 25.70
CA ALA A 386 9.77 -5.51 26.34
C ALA A 386 10.23 -4.29 25.51
N THR A 387 9.85 -4.19 24.24
CA THR A 387 10.20 -3.02 23.41
C THR A 387 9.05 -2.03 23.26
N VAL A 388 7.87 -2.34 23.81
CA VAL A 388 6.66 -1.52 23.72
C VAL A 388 6.59 -0.61 24.93
N GLU A 389 6.70 0.70 24.69
CA GLU A 389 6.49 1.73 25.71
C GLU A 389 4.99 1.94 25.95
N GLU A 390 4.20 2.02 24.88
CA GLU A 390 2.75 2.23 24.96
C GLU A 390 2.00 1.47 23.86
N GLN A 391 0.81 0.97 24.21
CA GLN A 391 -0.12 0.33 23.29
C GLN A 391 -1.41 1.14 23.23
N ILE A 392 -1.75 1.64 22.05
CA ILE A 392 -2.95 2.47 21.83
C ILE A 392 -3.88 1.72 20.88
N ALA A 393 -5.01 1.25 21.41
CA ALA A 393 -6.06 0.66 20.59
C ALA A 393 -6.81 1.76 19.82
N SER A 394 -6.92 1.63 18.50
CA SER A 394 -7.65 2.60 17.68
C SER A 394 -9.12 2.66 18.10
N GLN A 395 -9.61 3.88 18.30
CA GLN A 395 -11.05 4.16 18.46
C GLN A 395 -11.72 4.45 17.11
N VAL A 396 -10.94 4.50 16.02
CA VAL A 396 -11.42 4.73 14.67
C VAL A 396 -11.40 3.42 13.89
N SER A 397 -12.53 3.09 13.27
CA SER A 397 -12.67 1.90 12.42
C SER A 397 -11.92 2.07 11.10
N PRO A 398 -11.29 1.00 10.57
CA PRO A 398 -10.79 0.99 9.20
C PRO A 398 -11.90 1.09 8.14
N MET A 399 -13.15 0.79 8.49
CA MET A 399 -14.30 1.02 7.61
C MET A 399 -14.59 2.53 7.53
N PRO A 400 -14.56 3.14 6.32
CA PRO A 400 -14.84 4.56 6.18
C PRO A 400 -16.25 4.93 6.64
N SER A 401 -16.41 6.12 7.23
CA SER A 401 -17.72 6.70 7.50
C SER A 401 -18.31 7.36 6.25
N GLY A 402 -19.63 7.56 6.23
CA GLY A 402 -20.30 8.27 5.14
C GLY A 402 -20.45 7.48 3.84
N LEU A 403 -20.18 6.17 3.83
CA LEU A 403 -20.34 5.30 2.65
C LEU A 403 -21.78 5.32 2.10
N LEU A 404 -22.78 5.50 2.97
CA LEU A 404 -24.18 5.58 2.57
C LEU A 404 -24.56 6.92 1.94
N ASN A 405 -23.72 7.95 2.06
CA ASN A 405 -24.09 9.30 1.66
C ASN A 405 -24.26 9.44 0.14
N VAL A 406 -23.74 8.48 -0.61
CA VAL A 406 -23.84 8.40 -2.08
C VAL A 406 -25.12 7.69 -2.54
N LEU A 407 -25.88 7.13 -1.59
CA LEU A 407 -27.09 6.37 -1.82
C LEU A 407 -28.33 7.21 -1.49
N THR A 408 -29.40 6.99 -2.26
CA THR A 408 -30.75 7.46 -1.91
C THR A 408 -31.32 6.65 -0.75
N ARG A 409 -32.35 7.18 -0.08
CA ARG A 409 -33.03 6.48 1.03
C ARG A 409 -33.50 5.08 0.64
N GLN A 410 -34.04 4.93 -0.58
CA GLN A 410 -34.47 3.64 -1.10
C GLN A 410 -33.30 2.69 -1.36
N GLU A 411 -32.20 3.18 -1.95
CA GLU A 411 -30.99 2.39 -2.15
C GLU A 411 -30.37 1.92 -0.83
N VAL A 412 -30.46 2.70 0.25
CA VAL A 412 -30.04 2.26 1.60
C VAL A 412 -30.92 1.12 2.11
N ALA A 413 -32.24 1.20 1.95
CA ALA A 413 -33.14 0.12 2.36
C ALA A 413 -32.93 -1.16 1.51
N ASP A 414 -32.72 -1.00 0.20
CA ASP A 414 -32.43 -2.09 -0.73
C ASP A 414 -31.06 -2.73 -0.41
N LEU A 415 -30.04 -1.92 -0.06
CA LEU A 415 -28.73 -2.41 0.41
C LEU A 415 -28.86 -3.30 1.64
N LEU A 416 -29.60 -2.83 2.65
CA LEU A 416 -29.84 -3.60 3.87
C LEU A 416 -30.62 -4.89 3.56
N SER A 417 -31.55 -4.84 2.61
CA SER A 417 -32.29 -6.01 2.13
C SER A 417 -31.38 -7.04 1.48
N PHE A 418 -30.47 -6.60 0.61
CA PHE A 418 -29.46 -7.46 -0.04
C PHE A 418 -28.51 -8.08 0.99
N VAL A 419 -27.96 -7.28 1.89
CA VAL A 419 -27.04 -7.77 2.93
C VAL A 419 -27.76 -8.76 3.87
N ALA A 420 -29.01 -8.47 4.26
CA ALA A 420 -29.82 -9.35 5.10
C ALA A 420 -30.24 -10.66 4.40
N ALA A 421 -30.36 -10.69 3.08
CA ALA A 421 -30.68 -11.92 2.34
C ALA A 421 -29.56 -12.96 2.46
N GLY A 422 -28.30 -12.53 2.63
CA GLY A 422 -27.16 -13.43 2.79
C GLY A 422 -27.05 -14.41 1.62
N ASN A 423 -26.92 -15.71 1.92
CA ASN A 423 -26.83 -16.76 0.88
C ASN A 423 -28.18 -17.08 0.20
N ASN A 424 -29.28 -16.45 0.62
CA ASN A 424 -30.62 -16.71 0.07
C ASN A 424 -30.95 -15.76 -1.10
N LEU A 425 -30.00 -15.51 -1.99
CA LEU A 425 -30.23 -14.70 -3.19
C LEU A 425 -30.84 -15.55 -4.32
N PRO A 426 -31.69 -14.94 -5.17
CA PRO A 426 -32.12 -15.55 -6.42
C PRO A 426 -30.91 -15.97 -7.28
N THR A 427 -31.03 -17.09 -8.00
CA THR A 427 -29.94 -17.70 -8.78
C THR A 427 -29.24 -16.73 -9.74
N GLY A 428 -29.96 -15.75 -10.29
CA GLY A 428 -29.39 -14.73 -11.19
C GLY A 428 -28.58 -13.61 -10.52
N LEU A 429 -28.54 -13.56 -9.18
CA LEU A 429 -27.79 -12.58 -8.39
C LEU A 429 -26.61 -13.21 -7.64
N MET A 430 -26.45 -14.53 -7.70
CA MET A 430 -25.28 -15.22 -7.19
C MET A 430 -24.12 -15.12 -8.19
N PRO A 431 -22.86 -15.00 -7.73
CA PRO A 431 -21.72 -15.02 -8.64
C PRO A 431 -21.66 -16.35 -9.38
N ASP A 432 -21.36 -16.33 -10.68
CA ASP A 432 -21.14 -17.53 -11.48
C ASP A 432 -19.75 -18.12 -11.11
N HIS A 433 -19.69 -18.77 -9.95
CA HIS A 433 -18.53 -19.56 -9.59
C HIS A 433 -18.56 -20.79 -10.49
N GLY A 434 -17.62 -20.90 -11.43
CA GLY A 434 -17.37 -22.06 -12.29
C GLY A 434 -17.01 -23.35 -11.54
N VAL A 435 -17.63 -23.61 -10.39
CA VAL A 435 -17.67 -24.86 -9.68
C VAL A 435 -18.65 -25.76 -10.41
N LYS A 436 -18.15 -26.86 -10.97
CA LYS A 436 -18.99 -27.96 -11.47
C LYS A 436 -19.99 -28.32 -10.39
N ARG A 437 -21.28 -28.15 -10.69
CA ARG A 437 -22.37 -28.73 -9.91
C ARG A 437 -22.17 -30.24 -9.94
N THR A 438 -21.69 -30.82 -8.85
CA THR A 438 -21.75 -32.27 -8.65
C THR A 438 -23.21 -32.63 -8.38
N ASN A 439 -23.72 -33.57 -9.17
CA ASN A 439 -25.07 -34.15 -9.01
C ASN A 439 -25.30 -34.72 -7.61
#